data_AF-A0A392NAP9-F1
#
_entry.id   AF-A0A392NAP9-F1
#
_cell.length_a   1.000
_cell.length_b   1.000
_cell.length_c   1.000
_cell.angle_alpha   90.00
_cell.angle_beta   90.00
_cell.angle_gamma   90.00
#
_symmetry.space_group_name_H-M   'P 1'
#
loop_
_entity.id
_entity.type
_entity.pdbx_description
1 polymer ?
#
loop_
_entity_poly.entity_id
_entity_poly.type
_entity_poly.pdbx_seq_one_letter_code
_entity_poly.pdbx_strand_id
1 'polypeptide(L)' 'MHLTLRFPCASGSYMVNWSPTLQTAVSDLEVEYSEESGYLYHIRYRVAGGSRDDWLTVATTRPETLFGDVALA' A
#
# COMPACT_ATOMS: atom_id res chain seq x y z
N MET A 1 30.57 15.07 24.89
CA MET A 1 29.65 13.92 24.68
C MET A 1 29.42 13.82 23.16
N HIS A 2 30.14 12.94 22.49
CA HIS A 2 30.12 12.82 21.03
C HIS A 2 29.25 11.60 20.69
N LEU A 3 28.01 11.83 20.27
CA LEU A 3 27.06 10.77 19.93
C LEU A 3 27.29 10.39 18.45
N THR A 4 28.22 9.49 18.21
CA THR A 4 28.41 8.89 16.89
C THR A 4 27.28 7.88 16.66
N LEU A 5 26.25 8.26 15.90
CA LEU A 5 25.21 7.34 15.44
C LEU A 5 25.82 6.34 14.46
N ARG A 6 26.24 5.18 14.99
CA ARG A 6 26.58 4.00 14.19
C ARG A 6 25.25 3.38 13.73
N PHE A 7 24.72 3.84 12.60
CA PHE A 7 23.61 3.15 11.94
C PHE A 7 24.08 1.74 11.55
N PRO A 8 23.49 0.66 12.08
CA PRO A 8 23.73 -0.67 11.55
C PRO A 8 23.21 -0.67 10.11
N CYS A 9 24.13 -0.74 9.15
CA CYS A 9 23.81 -0.93 7.74
C CYS A 9 23.24 -2.34 7.58
N ALA A 10 21.94 -2.48 7.80
CA ALA A 10 21.18 -3.63 7.35
C ALA A 10 20.81 -3.38 5.90
N SER A 11 21.48 -4.06 4.98
CA SER A 11 21.17 -4.07 3.54
C SER A 11 19.86 -4.84 3.31
N GLY A 12 18.72 -4.27 3.72
CA GLY A 12 17.39 -4.81 3.51
C GLY A 12 16.54 -3.84 2.68
N SER A 13 15.67 -4.37 1.83
CA SER A 13 14.63 -3.55 1.20
C SER A 13 13.58 -3.19 2.26
N TYR A 14 13.30 -1.90 2.40
CA TYR A 14 12.25 -1.37 3.27
C TYR A 14 11.31 -0.50 2.45
N MET A 15 10.06 -0.37 2.92
CA MET A 15 9.06 0.48 2.28
C MET A 15 9.42 1.95 2.54
N VAL A 16 9.45 2.75 1.47
CA VAL A 16 9.70 4.20 1.54
C VAL A 16 8.53 4.94 0.93
N ASN A 17 8.22 6.11 1.47
CA ASN A 17 7.33 7.03 0.80
C ASN A 17 8.05 7.65 -0.40
N TRP A 18 7.50 7.49 -1.60
CA TRP A 18 8.12 7.92 -2.86
C TRP A 18 7.34 9.07 -3.50
N SER A 19 8.04 10.16 -3.82
CA SER A 19 7.45 11.28 -4.57
C SER A 19 7.74 11.16 -6.06
N PRO A 20 6.72 11.04 -6.93
CA PRO A 20 6.91 10.97 -8.38
C PRO A 20 7.43 12.29 -8.98
N THR A 21 7.12 13.43 -8.34
CA THR A 21 7.53 14.77 -8.82
C THR A 21 9.01 15.03 -8.58
N LEU A 22 9.49 14.71 -7.37
CA LEU A 22 10.89 14.95 -6.97
C LEU A 22 11.81 13.75 -7.23
N GLN A 23 11.23 12.59 -7.60
CA GLN A 23 11.96 11.34 -7.84
C GLN A 23 12.89 10.96 -6.69
N THR A 24 12.45 11.19 -5.45
CA THR A 24 13.21 10.89 -4.23
C THR A 24 12.30 10.28 -3.17
N ALA A 25 12.92 9.55 -2.24
CA ALA A 25 12.28 9.17 -0.99
C ALA A 25 12.04 10.43 -0.14
N VAL A 26 10.83 10.56 0.40
CA VAL A 26 10.38 11.72 1.18
C VAL A 26 10.15 11.29 2.62
N SER A 27 10.49 12.15 3.58
CA SER A 27 10.28 11.88 5.01
C SER A 27 8.79 11.94 5.36
N ASP A 28 8.33 11.14 6.32
CA ASP A 28 6.94 11.17 6.79
C ASP A 28 6.50 12.56 7.28
N LEU A 29 7.44 13.39 7.77
CA LEU A 29 7.17 14.77 8.21
C LEU A 29 6.87 15.73 7.06
N GLU A 30 7.19 15.37 5.83
CA GLU A 30 6.96 16.17 4.62
C GLU A 30 5.70 15.73 3.87
N VAL A 31 4.92 14.81 4.44
CA VAL A 31 3.68 14.30 3.84
C VAL A 31 2.49 15.09 4.35
N GLU A 32 1.84 15.83 3.44
CA GLU A 32 0.56 16.48 3.70
C GLU A 32 -0.60 15.58 3.24
N TYR A 33 -1.60 15.39 4.11
CA TYR A 33 -2.80 14.60 3.81
C TYR A 33 -3.91 15.52 3.30
N SER A 34 -4.33 15.32 2.06
CA SER A 34 -5.51 15.97 1.48
C SER A 34 -6.68 14.99 1.46
N GLU A 35 -7.83 15.39 1.98
CA GLU A 35 -9.08 14.61 1.86
C GLU A 35 -9.72 14.87 0.50
N GLU A 36 -9.66 13.88 -0.39
CA GLU A 36 -10.34 13.92 -1.68
C GLU A 36 -11.59 13.04 -1.66
N SER A 37 -12.62 13.48 -2.40
CA SER A 37 -13.87 12.72 -2.57
C SER A 37 -13.59 11.48 -3.41
N GLY A 38 -13.32 10.35 -2.76
CA GLY A 38 -13.09 9.07 -3.41
C GLY A 38 -14.38 8.29 -3.71
N TYR A 39 -14.31 7.40 -4.71
CA TYR A 39 -15.34 6.38 -4.91
C TYR A 39 -14.94 5.11 -4.17
N LEU A 40 -15.90 4.49 -3.48
CA LEU A 40 -15.73 3.16 -2.91
C LEU A 40 -16.18 2.11 -3.93
N TYR A 41 -15.25 1.30 -4.40
CA TYR A 41 -15.51 0.23 -5.36
C TYR A 41 -15.75 -1.08 -4.64
N HIS A 42 -16.70 -1.87 -5.13
CA HIS A 42 -16.98 -3.24 -4.65
C HIS A 42 -16.64 -4.24 -5.76
N ILE A 43 -15.60 -5.06 -5.55
CA ILE A 43 -15.15 -6.09 -6.49
C ILE A 43 -15.50 -7.47 -5.95
N ARG A 44 -15.92 -8.38 -6.83
CA ARG A 44 -16.29 -9.76 -6.47
C ARG A 44 -15.28 -10.76 -7.02
N TYR A 45 -14.65 -11.51 -6.13
CA TYR A 45 -13.76 -12.62 -6.45
C TYR A 45 -14.48 -13.96 -6.28
N ARG A 46 -14.27 -14.90 -7.21
CA ARG A 46 -14.74 -16.28 -7.06
C ARG A 46 -13.83 -17.01 -6.09
N VAL A 47 -14.41 -17.72 -5.14
CA VAL A 47 -13.64 -18.56 -4.21
C VAL A 47 -13.22 -19.85 -4.92
N ALA A 48 -11.92 -20.14 -4.95
CA ALA A 48 -11.41 -21.39 -5.50
C ALA A 48 -11.82 -22.55 -4.58
N GLY A 49 -12.64 -23.48 -5.11
CA GLY A 49 -13.14 -24.64 -4.37
C GLY A 49 -14.53 -24.50 -3.74
N GLY A 50 -15.17 -23.33 -3.87
CA GLY A 50 -16.57 -23.11 -3.48
C GLY A 50 -17.59 -23.50 -4.56
N SER A 51 -18.87 -23.43 -4.21
CA SER A 51 -19.97 -23.55 -5.18
C SER A 51 -19.95 -22.39 -6.18
N ARG A 52 -20.61 -22.52 -7.34
CA ARG A 52 -20.63 -21.48 -8.39
C ARG A 52 -21.13 -20.10 -7.94
N ASP A 53 -21.83 -20.05 -6.79
CA ASP A 53 -22.41 -18.86 -6.17
C ASP A 53 -21.60 -18.32 -4.97
N ASP A 54 -20.43 -18.90 -4.66
CA ASP A 54 -19.57 -18.39 -3.59
C ASP A 54 -18.68 -17.25 -4.12
N TRP A 55 -19.01 -16.04 -3.68
CA TRP A 55 -18.32 -14.80 -4.06
C TRP A 55 -17.82 -14.04 -2.84
N LEU A 56 -16.54 -13.66 -2.86
CA LEU A 56 -15.95 -12.75 -1.88
C LEU A 56 -16.05 -11.32 -2.40
N THR A 57 -16.76 -10.45 -1.69
CA THR A 57 -16.88 -9.03 -2.06
C THR A 57 -15.83 -8.22 -1.29
N VAL A 58 -14.93 -7.56 -2.02
CA VAL A 58 -13.85 -6.70 -1.49
C VAL A 58 -14.21 -5.25 -1.79
N ALA A 59 -14.11 -4.39 -0.78
CA ALA A 59 -14.29 -2.94 -0.94
C ALA A 59 -12.92 -2.24 -0.97
N THR A 60 -12.62 -1.47 -2.02
CA THR A 60 -11.37 -0.68 -2.12
C THR A 60 -11.65 0.70 -2.73
N THR A 61 -10.88 1.70 -2.32
CA THR A 61 -10.86 3.03 -2.95
C THR A 61 -9.83 3.13 -4.08
N ARG A 62 -8.93 2.15 -4.20
CA ARG A 62 -7.87 2.07 -5.22
C ARG A 62 -7.98 0.77 -6.01
N PRO A 63 -8.84 0.71 -7.04
CA PRO A 63 -9.00 -0.50 -7.83
C PRO A 63 -7.73 -0.87 -8.63
N GLU A 64 -6.80 0.07 -8.84
CA GLU A 64 -5.54 -0.17 -9.52
C GLU A 64 -4.57 -1.05 -8.72
N THR A 65 -4.69 -1.10 -7.39
CA THR A 65 -3.81 -1.94 -6.56
C THR A 65 -4.22 -3.41 -6.57
N LEU A 66 -5.42 -3.74 -7.08
CA LEU A 66 -5.93 -5.12 -7.12
C LEU A 66 -5.02 -6.10 -7.88
N PHE A 67 -4.28 -5.62 -8.89
CA PHE A 67 -3.35 -6.46 -9.64
C PHE A 67 -2.07 -6.79 -8.87
N GLY A 68 -1.77 -6.02 -7.83
CA GLY A 68 -0.62 -6.23 -6.94
C GLY A 68 -0.98 -6.96 -5.64
N ASP A 69 -2.26 -7.27 -5.41
CA ASP A 69 -2.72 -7.93 -4.19
C ASP A 69 -2.28 -9.41 -4.19
N VAL A 70 -1.52 -9.79 -3.16
CA VAL A 70 -1.05 -11.17 -2.95
C VAL A 70 -1.96 -11.94 -1.99
N ALA A 71 -2.70 -11.22 -1.13
CA ALA A 71 -3.63 -11.81 -0.17
C ALA A 71 -4.78 -10.84 0.13
N LEU A 72 -5.95 -11.41 0.44
CA LEU A 72 -7.12 -10.71 0.98
C LEU A 72 -7.22 -11.06 2.47
N ALA A 73 -7.45 -10.06 3.34
CA ALA A 73 -7.53 -10.20 4.80
C ALA A 73 -8.95 -9.99 5.32
#